data_AF-B0CEY8-F1
#
_entry.id   AF-B0CEY8-F1
#
_cell.length_a   1.000
_cell.length_b   1.000
_cell.length_c   1.000
_cell.angle_alpha   90.00
_cell.angle_beta   90.00
_cell.angle_gamma   90.00
#
_symmetry.space_group_name_H-M   'P 1'
#
loop_
_entity.id
_entity.type
_entity.pdbx_description
1 polymer ?
#
loop_
_entity_poly.entity_id
_entity_poly.type
_entity_poly.pdbx_seq_one_letter_code
_entity_poly.pdbx_strand_id
1 'polypeptide(L)'
;MTLQVEILESSFEKVKPQANEFVSSFYNHLFTDYPEAQPLFEGTDMEKQGGKLLQSLVLVIENLRKPDALGNALKGLGARHVKYGALPEHYPLVGATLLKTFEQYLGDAWTEEVQTAWVDAYGAITTIMLDGADYSEADVQLKPEAPPTESGLQVELLETSFAQVKPVANEFADRFYENLFTDYPAAQPLFANTDIKQQSKKLLQSLVLVVENLRKPDALGDALTGLGARHVKYGALPEHYPLVGNTLLKTFEEFLGTAWTDDVKQAWVDAYGAISTIMLDGADYSTADLDLNSASPAAAASPSSFSSEASEPERPTGLLLGLAGGGIIAVIIAILLV
;
A
#
# COMPACT_ATOMS: atom_id res chain seq x y z
N MET A 1 -4.60 16.06 2.48
CA MET A 1 -3.99 15.94 3.82
C MET A 1 -2.84 16.93 3.93
N THR A 2 -2.58 17.44 5.14
CA THR A 2 -1.45 18.33 5.40
C THR A 2 -0.24 17.47 5.77
N LEU A 3 0.91 17.68 5.12
CA LEU A 3 2.12 16.91 5.42
C LEU A 3 2.58 17.13 6.87
N GLN A 4 3.08 16.06 7.51
CA GLN A 4 3.63 16.09 8.87
C GLN A 4 5.09 16.61 8.85
N VAL A 5 5.24 17.90 8.57
CA VAL A 5 6.53 18.52 8.25
C VAL A 5 7.59 18.31 9.34
N GLU A 6 7.23 18.51 10.60
CA GLU A 6 8.16 18.37 11.74
C GLU A 6 8.69 16.94 11.87
N ILE A 7 7.88 15.92 11.56
CA ILE A 7 8.27 14.51 11.60
C ILE A 7 9.23 14.19 10.47
N LEU A 8 8.94 14.67 9.26
CA LEU A 8 9.80 14.50 8.09
C LEU A 8 11.17 15.17 8.31
N GLU A 9 11.17 16.42 8.80
CA GLU A 9 12.40 17.15 9.12
C GLU A 9 13.22 16.40 10.19
N SER A 10 12.60 16.09 11.34
CA SER A 10 13.33 15.48 12.47
C SER A 10 13.80 14.05 12.23
N SER A 11 13.04 13.24 11.48
CA SER A 11 13.46 11.89 11.09
C SER A 11 14.59 11.94 10.06
N PHE A 12 14.51 12.83 9.07
CA PHE A 12 15.58 12.99 8.09
C PHE A 12 16.91 13.46 8.74
N GLU A 13 16.87 14.35 9.73
CA GLU A 13 18.05 14.78 10.48
C GLU A 13 18.81 13.61 11.12
N LYS A 14 18.10 12.56 11.57
CA LYS A 14 18.74 11.36 12.17
C LYS A 14 19.50 10.54 11.14
N VAL A 15 19.09 10.58 9.87
CA VAL A 15 19.75 9.85 8.77
C VAL A 15 20.97 10.60 8.22
N LYS A 16 21.00 11.94 8.32
CA LYS A 16 22.08 12.77 7.75
C LYS A 16 23.52 12.33 8.09
N PRO A 17 23.85 11.89 9.32
CA PRO A 17 25.20 11.43 9.65
C PRO A 17 25.66 10.21 8.83
N GLN A 18 24.74 9.45 8.25
CA GLN A 18 24.97 8.23 7.48
C GLN A 18 24.42 8.35 6.05
N ALA A 19 24.30 9.57 5.53
CA ALA A 19 23.59 9.83 4.28
C ALA A 19 24.21 9.11 3.05
N ASN A 20 25.53 8.93 3.03
CA ASN A 20 26.21 8.24 1.93
C ASN A 20 25.90 6.74 1.94
N GLU A 21 25.94 6.13 3.13
CA GLU A 21 25.57 4.74 3.33
C GLU A 21 24.09 4.52 3.03
N PHE A 22 23.22 5.42 3.52
CA PHE A 22 21.78 5.40 3.25
C PHE A 22 21.49 5.31 1.75
N VAL A 23 22.07 6.21 0.95
CA VAL A 23 21.84 6.21 -0.50
C VAL A 23 22.46 4.99 -1.19
N SER A 24 23.60 4.52 -0.70
CA SER A 24 24.19 3.28 -1.23
C SER A 24 23.28 2.08 -0.96
N SER A 25 22.67 2.00 0.23
CA SER A 25 21.71 0.96 0.60
C SER A 25 20.43 1.07 -0.22
N PHE A 26 19.93 2.29 -0.48
CA PHE A 26 18.79 2.52 -1.36
C PHE A 26 18.99 1.89 -2.74
N TYR A 27 20.11 2.16 -3.42
CA TYR A 27 20.37 1.58 -4.75
C TYR A 27 20.60 0.07 -4.70
N ASN A 28 21.23 -0.42 -3.64
CA ASN A 28 21.38 -1.86 -3.44
C ASN A 28 20.02 -2.56 -3.29
N HIS A 29 19.11 -2.00 -2.48
CA HIS A 29 17.74 -2.49 -2.36
C HIS A 29 16.98 -2.39 -3.69
N LEU A 30 17.03 -1.24 -4.38
CA LEU A 30 16.34 -1.04 -5.65
C LEU A 30 16.70 -2.12 -6.66
N PHE A 31 17.99 -2.40 -6.84
CA PHE A 31 18.45 -3.35 -7.85
C PHE A 31 18.39 -4.81 -7.42
N THR A 32 18.27 -5.06 -6.12
CA THR A 32 18.04 -6.41 -5.59
C THR A 32 16.56 -6.79 -5.70
N ASP A 33 15.68 -5.89 -5.30
CA ASP A 33 14.24 -6.14 -5.25
C ASP A 33 13.57 -5.91 -6.62
N TYR A 34 14.14 -5.01 -7.43
CA TYR A 34 13.62 -4.62 -8.75
C TYR A 34 14.74 -4.60 -9.81
N PRO A 35 15.28 -5.77 -10.21
CA PRO A 35 16.33 -5.83 -11.22
C PRO A 35 15.91 -5.22 -12.57
N GLU A 36 14.60 -5.14 -12.86
CA GLU A 36 14.06 -4.45 -14.03
C GLU A 36 14.35 -2.95 -14.07
N ALA A 37 14.70 -2.33 -12.93
CA ALA A 37 15.11 -0.93 -12.89
C ALA A 37 16.56 -0.71 -13.32
N GLN A 38 17.41 -1.75 -13.31
CA GLN A 38 18.84 -1.63 -13.63
C GLN A 38 19.13 -1.01 -15.01
N PRO A 39 18.42 -1.36 -16.10
CA PRO A 39 18.65 -0.77 -17.42
C PRO A 39 18.51 0.76 -17.46
N LEU A 40 17.68 1.37 -16.61
CA LEU A 40 17.53 2.83 -16.52
C LEU A 40 18.80 3.53 -16.03
N PHE A 41 19.68 2.79 -15.37
CA PHE A 41 20.93 3.30 -14.82
C PHE A 41 22.15 2.81 -15.60
N GLU A 42 21.97 2.14 -16.73
CA GLU A 42 23.09 1.70 -17.56
C GLU A 42 23.93 2.90 -18.03
N GLY A 43 25.26 2.79 -17.87
CA GLY A 43 26.19 3.89 -18.19
C GLY A 43 26.13 5.08 -17.23
N THR A 44 25.37 5.01 -16.14
CA THR A 44 25.31 6.06 -15.11
C THR A 44 26.43 5.91 -14.08
N ASP A 45 27.06 7.03 -13.74
CA ASP A 45 27.98 7.10 -12.60
C ASP A 45 27.19 7.03 -11.29
N MET A 46 27.21 5.86 -10.65
CA MET A 46 26.37 5.58 -9.48
C MET A 46 26.75 6.38 -8.23
N GLU A 47 28.01 6.79 -8.10
CA GLU A 47 28.44 7.66 -7.00
C GLU A 47 27.81 9.06 -7.15
N LYS A 48 27.92 9.63 -8.36
CA LYS A 48 27.27 10.92 -8.67
C LYS A 48 25.75 10.82 -8.59
N GLN A 49 25.18 9.70 -9.04
CA GLN A 49 23.75 9.46 -8.99
C GLN A 49 23.25 9.40 -7.54
N GLY A 50 23.99 8.74 -6.65
CA GLY A 50 23.71 8.77 -5.22
C GLY A 50 23.70 10.19 -4.65
N GLY A 51 24.71 10.99 -5.02
CA GLY A 51 24.75 12.41 -4.64
C GLY A 51 23.53 13.21 -5.11
N LYS A 52 23.00 12.95 -6.31
CA LYS A 52 21.79 13.61 -6.84
C LYS A 52 20.52 13.21 -6.07
N LEU A 53 20.38 11.94 -5.71
CA LEU A 53 19.26 11.47 -4.90
C LEU A 53 19.26 12.17 -3.54
N LEU A 54 20.41 12.19 -2.86
CA LEU A 54 20.55 12.88 -1.58
C LEU A 54 20.18 14.37 -1.67
N GLN A 55 20.69 15.06 -2.68
CA GLN A 55 20.40 16.48 -2.90
C GLN A 55 18.90 16.72 -3.15
N SER A 56 18.22 15.79 -3.82
CA SER A 56 16.79 15.90 -4.08
C SER A 56 15.96 15.69 -2.80
N LEU A 57 16.36 14.74 -1.93
CA LEU A 57 15.74 14.57 -0.61
C LEU A 57 15.95 15.82 0.27
N VAL A 58 17.17 16.37 0.30
CA VAL A 58 17.46 17.61 1.03
C VAL A 58 16.61 18.77 0.51
N LEU A 59 16.53 18.95 -0.82
CA LEU A 59 15.70 19.99 -1.45
C LEU A 59 14.24 19.88 -1.00
N VAL A 60 13.67 18.67 -0.99
CA VAL A 60 12.31 18.44 -0.54
C VAL A 60 12.15 18.85 0.92
N ILE A 61 12.96 18.30 1.82
CA ILE A 61 12.88 18.55 3.26
C ILE A 61 13.01 20.04 3.58
N GLU A 62 13.98 20.74 2.99
CA GLU A 62 14.22 22.17 3.22
C GLU A 62 13.10 23.08 2.69
N ASN A 63 12.22 22.56 1.83
CA ASN A 63 11.16 23.34 1.18
C ASN A 63 9.75 22.82 1.46
N LEU A 64 9.55 21.87 2.39
CA LEU A 64 8.23 21.37 2.80
C LEU A 64 7.27 22.48 3.24
N ARG A 65 7.80 23.58 3.79
CA ARG A 65 7.03 24.76 4.22
C ARG A 65 6.80 25.81 3.12
N LYS A 66 7.21 25.52 1.88
CA LYS A 66 7.08 26.39 0.70
C LYS A 66 6.37 25.64 -0.43
N PRO A 67 5.07 25.30 -0.27
CA PRO A 67 4.37 24.36 -1.15
C PRO A 67 4.39 24.81 -2.62
N ASP A 68 4.25 26.10 -2.92
CA ASP A 68 4.28 26.58 -4.31
C ASP A 68 5.66 26.43 -4.96
N ALA A 69 6.72 26.76 -4.23
CA ALA A 69 8.10 26.67 -4.74
C ALA A 69 8.52 25.21 -4.90
N LEU A 70 8.22 24.38 -3.90
CA LEU A 70 8.48 22.94 -3.94
C LEU A 70 7.66 22.28 -5.06
N GLY A 71 6.38 22.61 -5.17
CA GLY A 71 5.49 22.10 -6.21
C GLY A 71 6.02 22.37 -7.61
N ASN A 72 6.43 23.62 -7.89
CA ASN A 72 7.02 23.97 -9.19
C ASN A 72 8.35 23.25 -9.46
N ALA A 73 9.19 23.10 -8.44
CA ALA A 73 10.46 22.36 -8.57
C ALA A 73 10.22 20.88 -8.87
N LEU A 74 9.26 20.26 -8.19
CA LEU A 74 8.87 18.85 -8.37
C LEU A 74 8.23 18.61 -9.73
N LYS A 75 7.36 19.51 -10.21
CA LYS A 75 6.81 19.42 -11.58
C LYS A 75 7.93 19.43 -12.63
N GLY A 76 8.85 20.39 -12.52
CA GLY A 76 10.01 20.45 -13.41
C GLY A 76 10.95 19.25 -13.28
N LEU A 77 11.00 18.61 -12.10
CA LEU A 77 11.73 17.37 -11.88
C LEU A 77 11.04 16.19 -12.56
N GLY A 78 9.71 16.08 -12.48
CA GLY A 78 8.89 15.11 -13.22
C GLY A 78 9.13 15.17 -14.72
N ALA A 79 9.06 16.35 -15.33
CA ALA A 79 9.34 16.55 -16.76
C ALA A 79 10.75 16.08 -17.18
N ARG A 80 11.73 16.13 -16.27
CA ARG A 80 13.08 15.60 -16.53
C ARG A 80 13.14 14.08 -16.36
N HIS A 81 12.37 13.51 -15.44
CA HIS A 81 12.32 12.07 -15.21
C HIS A 81 11.80 11.32 -16.44
N VAL A 82 10.85 11.90 -17.17
CA VAL A 82 10.42 11.36 -18.49
C VAL A 82 11.58 11.27 -19.46
N LYS A 83 12.40 12.32 -19.55
CA LYS A 83 13.60 12.35 -20.42
C LYS A 83 14.69 11.37 -19.98
N TYR A 84 14.63 10.88 -18.75
CA TYR A 84 15.53 9.84 -18.23
C TYR A 84 14.97 8.43 -18.46
N GLY A 85 13.79 8.30 -19.07
CA GLY A 85 13.12 7.02 -19.28
C GLY A 85 12.35 6.51 -18.06
N ALA A 86 12.13 7.34 -17.05
CA ALA A 86 11.28 6.94 -15.92
C ALA A 86 9.81 6.94 -16.35
N LEU A 87 9.11 5.84 -16.09
CA LEU A 87 7.69 5.63 -16.36
C LEU A 87 6.90 5.73 -15.05
N PRO A 88 5.56 5.93 -15.10
CA PRO A 88 4.71 5.94 -13.90
C PRO A 88 4.89 4.70 -13.02
N GLU A 89 5.05 3.53 -13.62
CA GLU A 89 5.26 2.24 -12.94
C GLU A 89 6.57 2.16 -12.12
N HIS A 90 7.56 3.00 -12.42
CA HIS A 90 8.80 3.03 -11.66
C HIS A 90 8.67 3.77 -10.31
N TYR A 91 7.67 4.65 -10.15
CA TYR A 91 7.51 5.43 -8.92
C TYR A 91 7.17 4.53 -7.72
N PRO A 92 6.20 3.59 -7.79
CA PRO A 92 5.94 2.67 -6.67
C PRO A 92 7.18 1.88 -6.22
N LEU A 93 8.03 1.44 -7.15
CA LEU A 93 9.27 0.68 -6.85
C LEU A 93 10.26 1.54 -6.04
N VAL A 94 10.43 2.79 -6.47
CA VAL A 94 11.28 3.78 -5.78
C VAL A 94 10.72 4.10 -4.40
N GLY A 95 9.40 4.28 -4.27
CA GLY A 95 8.72 4.54 -3.00
C GLY A 95 8.94 3.42 -1.99
N ALA A 96 8.67 2.17 -2.38
CA ALA A 96 8.87 1.00 -1.53
C ALA A 96 10.34 0.87 -1.08
N THR A 97 11.27 1.04 -2.02
CA THR A 97 12.72 1.01 -1.74
C THR A 97 13.13 2.11 -0.76
N LEU A 98 12.61 3.33 -0.93
CA LEU A 98 12.94 4.47 -0.08
C LEU A 98 12.46 4.24 1.35
N LEU A 99 11.22 3.77 1.53
CA LEU A 99 10.64 3.46 2.84
C LEU A 99 11.41 2.34 3.55
N LYS A 100 11.72 1.23 2.84
CA LYS A 100 12.55 0.14 3.35
C LYS A 100 13.93 0.63 3.81
N THR A 101 14.51 1.58 3.08
CA THR A 101 15.81 2.15 3.43
C THR A 101 15.72 3.08 4.64
N PHE A 102 14.64 3.88 4.77
CA PHE A 102 14.39 4.66 5.98
C PHE A 102 14.19 3.78 7.21
N GLU A 103 13.39 2.73 7.11
CA GLU A 103 13.20 1.75 8.18
C GLU A 103 14.54 1.19 8.68
N GLN A 104 15.40 0.75 7.77
CA GLN A 104 16.72 0.21 8.10
C GLN A 104 17.60 1.21 8.88
N TYR A 105 17.62 2.48 8.46
CA TYR A 105 18.54 3.48 9.02
C TYR A 105 17.98 4.23 10.24
N LEU A 106 16.66 4.28 10.37
CA LEU A 106 16.02 4.85 11.56
C LEU A 106 15.87 3.82 12.67
N GLY A 107 15.79 2.53 12.36
CA GLY A 107 15.68 1.45 13.35
C GLY A 107 14.52 1.71 14.31
N ASP A 108 14.79 1.76 15.62
CA ASP A 108 13.78 2.06 16.64
C ASP A 108 13.09 3.43 16.46
N ALA A 109 13.69 4.36 15.70
CA ALA A 109 13.08 5.64 15.37
C ALA A 109 12.10 5.58 14.18
N TRP A 110 12.00 4.44 13.49
CA TRP A 110 10.99 4.18 12.47
C TRP A 110 9.68 3.75 13.13
N THR A 111 9.00 4.71 13.76
CA THR A 111 7.68 4.49 14.33
C THR A 111 6.61 4.50 13.24
N GLU A 112 5.42 3.97 13.54
CA GLU A 112 4.27 4.04 12.63
C GLU A 112 3.98 5.47 12.17
N GLU A 113 4.04 6.44 13.09
CA GLU A 113 3.85 7.86 12.79
C GLU A 113 4.88 8.40 11.77
N VAL A 114 6.14 7.99 11.90
CA VAL A 114 7.21 8.34 10.94
C VAL A 114 6.98 7.66 9.61
N GLN A 115 6.62 6.38 9.60
CA GLN A 115 6.28 5.64 8.39
C GLN A 115 5.14 6.31 7.62
N THR A 116 4.01 6.59 8.28
CA THR A 116 2.86 7.27 7.66
C THR A 116 3.25 8.63 7.11
N ALA A 117 4.03 9.42 7.86
CA ALA A 117 4.52 10.71 7.38
C ALA A 117 5.31 10.60 6.07
N TRP A 118 6.21 9.61 5.97
CA TRP A 118 7.01 9.39 4.77
C TRP A 118 6.21 8.79 3.60
N VAL A 119 5.23 7.92 3.87
CA VAL A 119 4.28 7.41 2.86
C VAL A 119 3.50 8.57 2.25
N ASP A 120 2.90 9.42 3.09
CA ASP A 120 2.13 10.58 2.65
C ASP A 120 2.99 11.57 1.85
N ALA A 121 4.20 11.84 2.34
CA ALA A 121 5.14 12.73 1.65
C ALA A 121 5.53 12.18 0.28
N TYR A 122 5.86 10.89 0.20
CA TYR A 122 6.23 10.25 -1.07
C TYR A 122 5.06 10.24 -2.06
N GLY A 123 3.85 9.94 -1.58
CA GLY A 123 2.62 10.00 -2.38
C GLY A 123 2.39 11.40 -2.95
N ALA A 124 2.46 12.44 -2.12
CA ALA A 124 2.30 13.82 -2.56
C ALA A 124 3.36 14.25 -3.58
N ILE A 125 4.62 13.88 -3.36
CA ILE A 125 5.72 14.16 -4.31
C ILE A 125 5.44 13.47 -5.64
N THR A 126 5.05 12.20 -5.61
CA THR A 126 4.75 11.41 -6.81
C THR A 126 3.61 12.03 -7.60
N THR A 127 2.50 12.41 -6.95
CA THR A 127 1.38 13.10 -7.61
C THR A 127 1.85 14.37 -8.32
N ILE A 128 2.66 15.21 -7.67
CA ILE A 128 3.15 16.46 -8.27
C ILE A 128 4.13 16.20 -9.43
N MET A 129 5.01 15.21 -9.28
CA MET A 129 5.96 14.85 -10.33
C MET A 129 5.24 14.29 -11.55
N LEU A 130 4.24 13.43 -11.37
CA LEU A 130 3.42 12.89 -12.47
C LEU A 130 2.61 13.99 -13.16
N ASP A 131 2.03 14.94 -12.41
CA ASP A 131 1.35 16.11 -12.98
C ASP A 131 2.29 16.98 -13.83
N GLY A 132 3.57 17.08 -13.44
CA GLY A 132 4.59 17.79 -14.21
C GLY A 132 5.29 16.96 -15.28
N ALA A 133 5.06 15.65 -15.35
CA ALA A 133 5.79 14.75 -16.22
C ALA A 133 5.40 14.91 -17.69
N ASP A 134 4.17 15.35 -17.98
CA ASP A 134 3.66 15.57 -19.35
C ASP A 134 3.98 14.38 -20.27
N TYR A 135 3.75 13.15 -19.78
CA TYR A 135 3.99 11.94 -20.55
C TYR A 135 3.19 11.98 -21.84
N SER A 136 3.88 11.87 -22.97
CA SER A 136 3.20 11.56 -24.22
C SER A 136 2.80 10.08 -24.25
N GLU A 137 1.80 9.72 -25.07
CA GLU A 137 1.45 8.31 -25.31
C GLU A 137 2.69 7.49 -25.73
N ALA A 138 3.63 8.10 -26.45
CA ALA A 138 4.89 7.47 -26.85
C ALA A 138 5.90 7.30 -25.70
N ASP A 139 5.89 8.18 -24.69
CA ASP A 139 6.78 8.05 -23.52
C ASP A 139 6.35 6.90 -22.62
N VAL A 140 5.04 6.62 -22.55
CA VAL A 140 4.49 5.46 -21.84
C VAL A 140 4.79 4.13 -22.58
N GLN A 141 5.04 4.19 -23.89
CA GLN A 141 5.30 3.04 -24.77
C GLN A 141 6.77 2.55 -24.82
N LEU A 142 7.71 3.06 -24.01
CA LEU A 142 9.15 2.75 -24.14
C LEU A 142 9.60 1.37 -23.61
N LYS A 143 8.69 0.47 -23.24
CA LYS A 143 8.98 -0.96 -23.15
C LYS A 143 8.92 -1.56 -24.57
N PRO A 144 9.66 -2.63 -24.94
CA PRO A 144 9.35 -3.37 -26.16
C PRO A 144 7.93 -3.92 -26.02
N GLU A 145 6.95 -3.19 -26.54
CA GLU A 145 5.54 -3.57 -26.44
C GLU A 145 5.31 -4.75 -27.38
N ALA A 146 4.79 -5.84 -26.80
CA ALA A 146 3.89 -6.74 -27.50
C ALA A 146 2.80 -5.91 -28.22
N PRO A 147 2.23 -6.40 -29.33
CA PRO A 147 1.37 -5.60 -30.21
C PRO A 147 0.21 -4.95 -29.44
N PRO A 148 -0.28 -3.79 -29.92
CA PRO A 148 -1.16 -2.91 -29.15
C PRO A 148 -2.41 -3.66 -28.71
N THR A 149 -2.55 -3.87 -27.41
CA THR A 149 -3.81 -4.25 -26.78
C THR A 149 -4.62 -2.98 -26.53
N GLU A 150 -5.87 -3.00 -26.98
CA GLU A 150 -6.87 -1.93 -26.83
C GLU A 150 -6.89 -1.39 -25.38
N SER A 151 -7.12 -0.08 -25.19
CA SER A 151 -7.13 0.66 -23.90
C SER A 151 -8.18 0.20 -22.88
N GLY A 152 -8.17 -1.08 -22.51
CA GLY A 152 -9.00 -1.70 -21.51
C GLY A 152 -8.24 -2.81 -20.80
N LEU A 153 -8.83 -3.34 -19.73
CA LEU A 153 -8.26 -4.50 -19.05
C LEU A 153 -8.01 -5.63 -20.06
N GLN A 154 -6.84 -6.27 -19.97
CA GLN A 154 -6.51 -7.45 -20.78
C GLN A 154 -7.27 -8.67 -20.26
N VAL A 155 -8.61 -8.66 -20.44
CA VAL A 155 -9.54 -9.61 -19.83
C VAL A 155 -9.18 -11.06 -20.16
N GLU A 156 -8.75 -11.33 -21.39
CA GLU A 156 -8.37 -12.69 -21.80
C GLU A 156 -7.13 -13.20 -21.05
N LEU A 157 -6.12 -12.35 -20.79
CA LEU A 157 -4.96 -12.72 -20.00
C LEU A 157 -5.34 -12.99 -18.54
N LEU A 158 -6.20 -12.15 -17.96
CA LEU A 158 -6.72 -12.33 -16.60
C LEU A 158 -7.50 -13.64 -16.46
N GLU A 159 -8.44 -13.90 -17.36
CA GLU A 159 -9.24 -15.14 -17.37
C GLU A 159 -8.36 -16.38 -17.54
N THR A 160 -7.43 -16.35 -18.50
CA THR A 160 -6.58 -17.51 -18.85
C THR A 160 -5.54 -17.80 -17.77
N SER A 161 -4.90 -16.78 -17.21
CA SER A 161 -3.95 -16.95 -16.11
C SER A 161 -4.65 -17.39 -14.82
N PHE A 162 -5.81 -16.81 -14.47
CA PHE A 162 -6.57 -17.25 -13.31
C PHE A 162 -7.05 -18.71 -13.45
N ALA A 163 -7.44 -19.14 -14.65
CA ALA A 163 -7.85 -20.51 -14.92
C ALA A 163 -6.76 -21.55 -14.62
N GLN A 164 -5.47 -21.19 -14.73
CA GLN A 164 -4.35 -22.06 -14.39
C GLN A 164 -4.17 -22.23 -12.88
N VAL A 165 -4.51 -21.20 -12.10
CA VAL A 165 -4.46 -21.22 -10.63
C VAL A 165 -5.70 -21.90 -10.02
N LYS A 166 -6.84 -21.84 -10.70
CA LYS A 166 -8.13 -22.38 -10.22
C LYS A 166 -8.09 -23.81 -9.65
N PRO A 167 -7.35 -24.79 -10.24
CA PRO A 167 -7.24 -26.15 -9.68
C PRO A 167 -6.55 -26.22 -8.32
N VAL A 168 -5.67 -25.27 -8.02
CA VAL A 168 -4.85 -25.17 -6.80
C VAL A 168 -5.22 -23.97 -5.95
N ALA A 169 -6.43 -23.44 -6.13
CA ALA A 169 -6.84 -22.15 -5.57
C ALA A 169 -6.82 -22.08 -4.03
N ASN A 170 -6.98 -23.21 -3.33
CA ASN A 170 -6.84 -23.24 -1.87
C ASN A 170 -5.37 -23.06 -1.44
N GLU A 171 -4.44 -23.72 -2.13
CA GLU A 171 -3.00 -23.61 -1.88
C GLU A 171 -2.51 -22.20 -2.24
N PHE A 172 -3.03 -21.62 -3.32
CA PHE A 172 -2.80 -20.23 -3.67
C PHE A 172 -3.22 -19.27 -2.56
N ALA A 173 -4.44 -19.42 -2.05
CA ALA A 173 -4.95 -18.54 -0.99
C ALA A 173 -4.18 -18.72 0.34
N ASP A 174 -3.78 -19.96 0.66
CA ASP A 174 -2.91 -20.22 1.80
C ASP A 174 -1.55 -19.53 1.65
N ARG A 175 -0.91 -19.67 0.48
CA ARG A 175 0.37 -19.00 0.17
C ARG A 175 0.23 -17.47 0.22
N PHE A 176 -0.89 -16.91 -0.24
CA PHE A 176 -1.14 -15.48 -0.14
C PHE A 176 -1.01 -14.98 1.30
N TYR A 177 -1.66 -15.65 2.28
CA TYR A 177 -1.57 -15.22 3.68
C TYR A 177 -0.19 -15.49 4.29
N GLU A 178 0.48 -16.57 3.89
CA GLU A 178 1.88 -16.80 4.28
C GLU A 178 2.79 -15.67 3.77
N ASN A 179 2.64 -15.25 2.52
CA ASN A 179 3.38 -14.13 1.93
C ASN A 179 3.03 -12.80 2.61
N LEU A 180 1.73 -12.53 2.85
CA LEU A 180 1.27 -11.32 3.54
C LEU A 180 1.93 -11.17 4.92
N PHE A 181 1.91 -12.23 5.71
CA PHE A 181 2.42 -12.20 7.08
C PHE A 181 3.93 -12.30 7.18
N THR A 182 4.60 -12.76 6.12
CA THR A 182 6.07 -12.77 6.02
C THR A 182 6.58 -11.38 5.62
N ASP A 183 5.99 -10.79 4.59
CA ASP A 183 6.44 -9.50 4.04
C ASP A 183 5.92 -8.32 4.87
N TYR A 184 4.76 -8.49 5.52
CA TYR A 184 4.08 -7.46 6.32
C TYR A 184 3.65 -8.03 7.69
N PRO A 185 4.59 -8.32 8.61
CA PRO A 185 4.28 -8.91 9.91
C PRO A 185 3.35 -8.01 10.76
N ALA A 186 3.38 -6.69 10.55
CA ALA A 186 2.46 -5.75 11.17
C ALA A 186 0.98 -5.98 10.79
N ALA A 187 0.70 -6.72 9.71
CA ALA A 187 -0.65 -7.12 9.35
C ALA A 187 -1.17 -8.28 10.23
N GLN A 188 -0.30 -9.09 10.85
CA GLN A 188 -0.72 -10.28 11.61
C GLN A 188 -1.72 -9.98 12.74
N PRO A 189 -1.55 -8.92 13.57
CA PRO A 189 -2.52 -8.58 14.61
C PRO A 189 -3.93 -8.33 14.07
N LEU A 190 -4.08 -7.86 12.82
CA LEU A 190 -5.37 -7.62 12.18
C LEU A 190 -6.18 -8.92 11.95
N PHE A 191 -5.50 -10.07 11.93
CA PHE A 191 -6.10 -11.38 11.71
C PHE A 191 -6.09 -12.28 12.94
N ALA A 192 -5.70 -11.76 14.12
CA ALA A 192 -5.54 -12.55 15.34
C ALA A 192 -6.82 -13.28 15.79
N ASN A 193 -7.99 -12.75 15.43
CA ASN A 193 -9.30 -13.34 15.75
C ASN A 193 -10.02 -13.89 14.51
N THR A 194 -9.29 -14.11 13.42
CA THR A 194 -9.83 -14.55 12.13
C THR A 194 -9.41 -15.99 11.86
N ASP A 195 -10.38 -16.83 11.48
CA ASP A 195 -10.07 -18.15 10.94
C ASP A 195 -9.47 -17.98 9.53
N ILE A 196 -8.15 -18.13 9.43
CA ILE A 196 -7.39 -17.94 8.19
C ILE A 196 -7.88 -18.88 7.08
N LYS A 197 -8.35 -20.10 7.40
CA LYS A 197 -8.87 -21.02 6.37
C LYS A 197 -10.21 -20.56 5.83
N GLN A 198 -11.09 -20.04 6.67
CA GLN A 198 -12.33 -19.42 6.20
C GLN A 198 -12.03 -18.15 5.41
N GLN A 199 -11.09 -17.35 5.90
CA GLN A 199 -10.69 -16.10 5.27
C GLN A 199 -10.06 -16.29 3.88
N SER A 200 -9.26 -17.34 3.71
CA SER A 200 -8.71 -17.77 2.42
C SER A 200 -9.81 -18.10 1.41
N LYS A 201 -10.89 -18.76 1.84
CA LYS A 201 -12.05 -19.04 0.97
C LYS A 201 -12.75 -17.76 0.52
N LYS A 202 -12.87 -16.77 1.41
CA LYS A 202 -13.52 -15.49 1.09
C LYS A 202 -12.73 -14.70 0.07
N LEU A 203 -11.41 -14.60 0.27
CA LEU A 203 -10.49 -14.01 -0.71
C LEU A 203 -10.66 -14.68 -2.08
N LEU A 204 -10.66 -16.01 -2.11
CA LEU A 204 -10.83 -16.75 -3.36
C LEU A 204 -12.19 -16.48 -4.01
N GLN A 205 -13.28 -16.45 -3.24
CA GLN A 205 -14.61 -16.12 -3.76
C GLN A 205 -14.65 -14.71 -4.36
N SER A 206 -13.99 -13.73 -3.73
CA SER A 206 -13.86 -12.38 -4.28
C SER A 206 -13.07 -12.37 -5.60
N LEU A 207 -11.95 -13.08 -5.68
CA LEU A 207 -11.16 -13.19 -6.92
C LEU A 207 -11.97 -13.86 -8.04
N VAL A 208 -12.70 -14.94 -7.74
CA VAL A 208 -13.59 -15.60 -8.70
C VAL A 208 -14.69 -14.63 -9.17
N LEU A 209 -15.34 -13.91 -8.25
CA LEU A 209 -16.38 -12.94 -8.59
C LEU A 209 -15.85 -11.86 -9.55
N VAL A 210 -14.67 -11.32 -9.27
CA VAL A 210 -14.03 -10.31 -10.12
C VAL A 210 -13.77 -10.90 -11.51
N VAL A 211 -13.05 -12.02 -11.59
CA VAL A 211 -12.65 -12.61 -12.87
C VAL A 211 -13.86 -13.02 -13.71
N GLU A 212 -14.90 -13.60 -13.11
CA GLU A 212 -16.13 -14.00 -13.81
C GLU A 212 -16.99 -12.81 -14.29
N ASN A 213 -16.71 -11.58 -13.82
CA ASN A 213 -17.45 -10.37 -14.19
C ASN A 213 -16.59 -9.30 -14.87
N LEU A 214 -15.34 -9.59 -15.27
CA LEU A 214 -14.47 -8.65 -15.98
C LEU A 214 -15.10 -8.09 -17.27
N ARG A 215 -15.99 -8.85 -17.90
CA ARG A 215 -16.72 -8.45 -19.12
C ARG A 215 -18.02 -7.66 -18.84
N LYS A 216 -18.30 -7.33 -17.58
CA LYS A 216 -19.48 -6.58 -17.13
C LYS A 216 -19.03 -5.37 -16.28
N PRO A 217 -18.33 -4.39 -16.88
CA PRO A 217 -17.65 -3.33 -16.15
C PRO A 217 -18.59 -2.53 -15.23
N ASP A 218 -19.82 -2.21 -15.67
CA ASP A 218 -20.78 -1.46 -14.84
C ASP A 218 -21.19 -2.25 -13.59
N ALA A 219 -21.59 -3.51 -13.76
CA ALA A 219 -22.02 -4.36 -12.65
C ALA A 219 -20.88 -4.71 -11.68
N LEU A 220 -19.67 -4.89 -12.22
CA LEU A 220 -18.47 -5.11 -11.41
C LEU A 220 -18.10 -3.83 -10.66
N GLY A 221 -18.17 -2.67 -11.31
CA GLY A 221 -17.93 -1.36 -10.71
C GLY A 221 -18.85 -1.08 -9.53
N ASP A 222 -20.16 -1.29 -9.68
CA ASP A 222 -21.14 -1.15 -8.60
C ASP A 222 -20.84 -2.09 -7.42
N ALA A 223 -20.51 -3.36 -7.72
CA ALA A 223 -20.19 -4.36 -6.71
C ALA A 223 -18.92 -4.00 -5.93
N LEU A 224 -17.88 -3.53 -6.62
CA LEU A 224 -16.61 -3.09 -6.04
C LEU A 224 -16.76 -1.81 -5.22
N THR A 225 -17.55 -0.85 -5.70
CA THR A 225 -17.88 0.38 -4.98
C THR A 225 -18.55 0.05 -3.64
N GLY A 226 -19.57 -0.81 -3.67
CA GLY A 226 -20.23 -1.28 -2.45
C GLY A 226 -19.32 -2.11 -1.55
N LEU A 227 -18.35 -2.83 -2.11
CA LEU A 227 -17.34 -3.57 -1.36
C LEU A 227 -16.36 -2.62 -0.66
N GLY A 228 -15.94 -1.54 -1.31
CA GLY A 228 -15.13 -0.46 -0.75
C GLY A 228 -15.78 0.18 0.48
N ALA A 229 -17.06 0.56 0.37
CA ALA A 229 -17.83 1.10 1.51
C ALA A 229 -17.89 0.15 2.71
N ARG A 230 -17.91 -1.18 2.46
CA ARG A 230 -17.83 -2.18 3.53
C ARG A 230 -16.42 -2.34 4.07
N HIS A 231 -15.39 -2.21 3.23
CA HIS A 231 -13.98 -2.25 3.64
C HIS A 231 -13.64 -1.15 4.66
N VAL A 232 -14.22 0.04 4.52
CA VAL A 232 -14.12 1.09 5.57
C VAL A 232 -14.67 0.59 6.90
N LYS A 233 -15.87 -0.03 6.91
CA LYS A 233 -16.48 -0.59 8.13
C LYS A 233 -15.69 -1.76 8.71
N TYR A 234 -14.89 -2.42 7.88
CA TYR A 234 -13.95 -3.45 8.28
C TYR A 234 -12.59 -2.87 8.69
N GLY A 235 -12.42 -1.55 8.78
CA GLY A 235 -11.16 -0.92 9.19
C GLY A 235 -10.03 -1.02 8.16
N ALA A 236 -10.34 -1.31 6.89
CA ALA A 236 -9.34 -1.27 5.83
C ALA A 236 -9.03 0.18 5.49
N LEU A 237 -7.77 0.58 5.62
CA LEU A 237 -7.25 1.90 5.28
C LEU A 237 -6.68 1.92 3.87
N PRO A 238 -6.57 3.08 3.21
CA PRO A 238 -5.94 3.19 1.89
C PRO A 238 -4.55 2.57 1.81
N GLU A 239 -3.76 2.70 2.88
CA GLU A 239 -2.42 2.13 3.02
C GLU A 239 -2.37 0.60 3.04
N HIS A 240 -3.48 -0.08 3.33
CA HIS A 240 -3.54 -1.55 3.30
C HIS A 240 -3.65 -2.11 1.87
N TYR A 241 -4.17 -1.33 0.91
CA TYR A 241 -4.38 -1.80 -0.46
C TYR A 241 -3.04 -2.16 -1.14
N PRO A 242 -2.01 -1.30 -1.16
CA PRO A 242 -0.72 -1.67 -1.76
C PRO A 242 -0.11 -2.97 -1.20
N LEU A 243 -0.26 -3.24 0.11
CA LEU A 243 0.27 -4.46 0.73
C LEU A 243 -0.41 -5.72 0.17
N VAL A 244 -1.74 -5.66 0.03
CA VAL A 244 -2.55 -6.74 -0.55
C VAL A 244 -2.23 -6.93 -2.03
N GLY A 245 -2.11 -5.85 -2.80
CA GLY A 245 -1.76 -5.89 -4.22
C GLY A 245 -0.41 -6.56 -4.47
N ASN A 246 0.63 -6.11 -3.76
CA ASN A 246 1.98 -6.67 -3.86
C ASN A 246 2.00 -8.16 -3.50
N THR A 247 1.31 -8.53 -2.42
CA THR A 247 1.21 -9.93 -1.98
C THR A 247 0.49 -10.80 -3.03
N LEU A 248 -0.59 -10.28 -3.62
CA LEU A 248 -1.36 -10.99 -4.64
C LEU A 248 -0.52 -11.24 -5.90
N LEU A 249 0.19 -10.22 -6.39
CA LEU A 249 1.08 -10.33 -7.56
C LEU A 249 2.22 -11.31 -7.31
N LYS A 250 2.90 -11.24 -6.16
CA LYS A 250 3.93 -12.20 -5.75
C LYS A 250 3.39 -13.64 -5.73
N THR A 251 2.18 -13.83 -5.20
CA THR A 251 1.56 -15.16 -5.13
C THR A 251 1.19 -15.69 -6.52
N PHE A 252 0.73 -14.83 -7.44
CA PHE A 252 0.53 -15.22 -8.84
C PHE A 252 1.83 -15.60 -9.54
N GLU A 253 2.90 -14.85 -9.33
CA GLU A 253 4.23 -15.17 -9.88
C GLU A 253 4.70 -16.56 -9.44
N GLU A 254 4.58 -16.89 -8.15
CA GLU A 254 4.97 -18.20 -7.62
C GLU A 254 4.16 -19.36 -8.24
N PHE A 255 2.86 -19.17 -8.45
CA PHE A 255 1.96 -20.24 -8.92
C PHE A 255 1.92 -20.37 -10.44
N LEU A 256 2.12 -19.28 -11.17
CA LEU A 256 2.14 -19.30 -12.64
C LEU A 256 3.53 -19.62 -13.18
N GLY A 257 4.60 -19.34 -12.43
CA GLY A 257 5.98 -19.65 -12.81
C GLY A 257 6.30 -19.09 -14.19
N THR A 258 6.63 -19.95 -15.16
CA THR A 258 6.93 -19.52 -16.54
C THR A 258 5.73 -18.90 -17.28
N ALA A 259 4.50 -19.12 -16.80
CA ALA A 259 3.30 -18.48 -17.34
C ALA A 259 3.08 -17.06 -16.79
N TRP A 260 3.87 -16.62 -15.79
CA TRP A 260 3.93 -15.23 -15.33
C TRP A 260 4.80 -14.40 -16.27
N THR A 261 4.32 -14.20 -17.50
CA THR A 261 4.99 -13.34 -18.46
C THR A 261 4.76 -11.87 -18.11
N ASP A 262 5.57 -10.98 -18.69
CA ASP A 262 5.42 -9.53 -18.52
C ASP A 262 3.99 -9.04 -18.83
N ASP A 263 3.37 -9.56 -19.89
CA ASP A 263 2.00 -9.20 -20.27
C ASP A 263 0.98 -9.65 -19.21
N VAL A 264 1.17 -10.84 -18.61
CA VAL A 264 0.31 -11.35 -17.55
C VAL A 264 0.52 -10.54 -16.26
N LYS A 265 1.78 -10.23 -15.89
CA LYS A 265 2.10 -9.35 -14.76
C LYS A 265 1.42 -8.00 -14.93
N GLN A 266 1.57 -7.38 -16.11
CA GLN A 266 0.98 -6.08 -16.39
C GLN A 266 -0.54 -6.12 -16.33
N ALA A 267 -1.17 -7.14 -16.94
CA ALA A 267 -2.62 -7.32 -16.89
C ALA A 267 -3.16 -7.36 -15.44
N TRP A 268 -2.48 -8.08 -14.54
CA TRP A 268 -2.87 -8.16 -13.13
C TRP A 268 -2.57 -6.89 -12.35
N VAL A 269 -1.48 -6.17 -12.65
CA VAL A 269 -1.19 -4.84 -12.09
C VAL A 269 -2.31 -3.86 -12.45
N ASP A 270 -2.66 -3.78 -13.73
CA ASP A 270 -3.71 -2.88 -14.23
C ASP A 270 -5.08 -3.23 -13.62
N ALA A 271 -5.41 -4.53 -13.55
CA ALA A 271 -6.64 -5.00 -12.93
C ALA A 271 -6.72 -4.64 -11.44
N TYR A 272 -5.65 -4.89 -10.70
CA TYR A 272 -5.59 -4.57 -9.27
C TYR A 272 -5.68 -3.07 -9.02
N GLY A 273 -4.99 -2.26 -9.83
CA GLY A 273 -5.06 -0.81 -9.79
C GLY A 273 -6.48 -0.30 -10.03
N ALA A 274 -7.14 -0.78 -11.08
CA ALA A 274 -8.53 -0.41 -11.39
C ALA A 274 -9.49 -0.79 -10.26
N ILE A 275 -9.37 -2.01 -9.71
CA ILE A 275 -10.19 -2.48 -8.59
C ILE A 275 -9.98 -1.60 -7.36
N SER A 276 -8.73 -1.30 -7.02
CA SER A 276 -8.39 -0.49 -5.85
C SER A 276 -8.93 0.92 -5.97
N THR A 277 -8.80 1.56 -7.14
CA THR A 277 -9.39 2.88 -7.41
C THR A 277 -10.89 2.88 -7.18
N ILE A 278 -11.63 1.91 -7.76
CA ILE A 278 -13.09 1.83 -7.60
C ILE A 278 -13.47 1.59 -6.12
N MET A 279 -12.74 0.72 -5.43
CA MET A 279 -12.99 0.44 -4.01
C MET A 279 -12.68 1.64 -3.13
N LEU A 280 -11.62 2.39 -3.42
CA LEU A 280 -11.27 3.62 -2.69
C LEU A 280 -12.28 4.74 -2.97
N ASP A 281 -12.76 4.89 -4.20
CA ASP A 281 -13.81 5.85 -4.55
C ASP A 281 -15.13 5.53 -3.85
N GLY A 282 -15.45 4.24 -3.71
CA GLY A 282 -16.61 3.77 -2.94
C GLY A 282 -16.41 3.78 -1.42
N ALA A 283 -15.16 3.86 -0.97
CA ALA A 283 -14.79 3.98 0.43
C ALA A 283 -14.89 5.45 0.84
N ASP A 284 -16.09 5.87 1.22
CA ASP A 284 -16.39 7.20 1.77
C ASP A 284 -15.70 7.41 3.13
N TYR A 285 -14.36 7.45 3.13
CA TYR A 285 -13.52 7.59 4.31
C TYR A 285 -13.79 8.95 4.98
N SER A 286 -14.29 8.93 6.21
CA SER A 286 -14.32 10.15 7.01
C SER A 286 -12.93 10.48 7.54
N THR A 287 -12.70 11.75 7.89
CA THR A 287 -11.45 12.17 8.54
C THR A 287 -11.19 11.45 9.87
N ALA A 288 -12.22 10.91 10.52
CA ALA A 288 -12.09 10.08 11.72
C ALA A 288 -11.66 8.63 11.40
N ASP A 289 -12.08 8.10 10.24
CA ASP A 289 -11.68 6.75 9.80
C ASP A 289 -10.20 6.70 9.37
N LEU A 290 -9.61 7.86 9.06
CA LEU A 290 -8.19 8.00 8.72
C LEU A 290 -7.29 8.34 9.93
N ASP A 291 -7.88 8.58 11.11
CA ASP A 291 -7.15 8.94 12.33
C ASP A 291 -6.94 7.71 13.23
N LEU A 292 -5.73 7.15 13.18
CA LEU A 292 -5.28 5.99 13.95
C LEU A 292 -5.35 6.18 15.48
N ASN A 293 -5.51 7.42 15.97
CA ASN A 293 -5.55 7.75 17.41
C ASN A 293 -6.95 8.06 17.94
N SER A 294 -7.99 8.04 17.10
CA SER A 294 -9.35 8.35 17.54
C SER A 294 -10.05 7.12 18.12
N ALA A 295 -10.43 7.20 19.40
CA ALA A 295 -11.31 6.20 20.00
C ALA A 295 -12.66 6.19 19.27
N SER A 296 -13.02 5.03 18.71
CA SER A 296 -14.19 4.83 17.87
C SER A 296 -15.51 5.33 18.51
N PRO A 297 -16.45 5.92 17.74
CA PRO A 297 -17.77 6.32 18.21
C PRO A 297 -18.71 5.11 18.26
N ALA A 298 -18.43 4.15 19.15
CA ALA A 298 -19.32 3.03 19.47
C ALA A 298 -20.05 3.20 20.83
N ALA A 299 -19.87 4.34 21.52
CA ALA A 299 -20.42 4.57 22.86
C ALA A 299 -21.76 5.36 22.90
N ALA A 300 -22.40 5.64 21.77
CA ALA A 300 -23.64 6.43 21.71
C ALA A 300 -24.85 5.63 21.19
N ALA A 301 -25.11 4.46 21.77
CA ALA A 301 -26.42 3.83 21.69
C ALA A 301 -26.67 2.96 22.93
N SER A 302 -27.04 3.60 24.04
CA SER A 302 -27.65 2.88 25.17
C SER A 302 -29.08 2.50 24.80
N PRO A 303 -29.52 1.24 24.97
CA PRO A 303 -30.92 0.87 24.89
C PRO A 303 -31.65 1.28 26.19
N SER A 304 -32.78 1.97 26.03
CA SER A 304 -33.67 2.33 27.13
C SER A 304 -34.27 1.09 27.82
N SER A 305 -33.97 0.97 29.12
CA SER A 305 -34.78 0.46 30.23
C SER A 305 -35.90 -0.57 29.94
N PHE A 306 -35.73 -1.77 30.51
CA PHE A 306 -36.82 -2.47 31.21
C PHE A 306 -36.31 -2.89 32.61
N SER A 307 -37.00 -2.42 33.64
CA SER A 307 -36.72 -2.72 35.06
C SER A 307 -37.42 -4.00 35.52
N SER A 308 -36.76 -4.73 36.43
CA SER A 308 -37.29 -5.53 37.56
C SER A 308 -36.30 -6.68 37.85
N GLU A 309 -35.86 -7.05 39.06
CA GLU A 309 -35.88 -6.53 40.43
C GLU A 309 -35.02 -7.50 41.27
N ALA A 310 -34.28 -7.00 42.28
CA ALA A 310 -33.67 -7.71 43.42
C ALA A 310 -32.61 -8.81 43.14
N SER A 311 -31.50 -9.01 43.87
CA SER A 311 -31.03 -8.59 45.21
C SER A 311 -29.53 -8.98 45.35
N GLU A 312 -28.72 -8.13 45.97
CA GLU A 312 -27.38 -8.41 46.54
C GLU A 312 -27.48 -9.08 47.94
N PRO A 313 -26.40 -9.46 48.67
CA PRO A 313 -24.94 -9.37 48.40
C PRO A 313 -24.12 -10.64 48.72
N GLU A 314 -22.82 -10.64 48.42
CA GLU A 314 -21.70 -10.82 49.39
C GLU A 314 -20.33 -10.91 48.66
N ARG A 315 -19.39 -10.04 49.03
CA ARG A 315 -17.93 -10.18 48.79
C ARG A 315 -17.28 -10.74 50.06
N PRO A 316 -16.08 -11.35 49.99
CA PRO A 316 -14.91 -10.55 50.37
C PRO A 316 -13.58 -10.84 49.60
N THR A 317 -12.91 -9.73 49.25
CA THR A 317 -11.47 -9.37 49.34
C THR A 317 -10.30 -10.25 48.81
N GLY A 318 -9.41 -9.55 48.08
CA GLY A 318 -7.99 -9.86 47.79
C GLY A 318 -7.75 -9.73 46.27
N LEU A 319 -6.81 -8.97 45.70
CA LEU A 319 -5.55 -8.36 46.11
C LEU A 319 -5.21 -7.26 45.06
N LEU A 320 -4.50 -6.21 45.47
CA LEU A 320 -3.94 -5.14 44.63
C LEU A 320 -2.98 -5.67 43.55
N LEU A 321 -3.05 -5.14 42.33
CA LEU A 321 -1.87 -4.76 41.53
C LEU A 321 -2.27 -3.64 40.56
N GLY A 322 -1.58 -2.49 40.66
CA GLY A 322 -1.72 -1.41 39.69
C GLY A 322 -0.79 -1.65 38.50
N LEU A 323 -1.29 -1.38 37.29
CA LEU A 323 -0.48 -0.98 36.15
C LEU A 323 -1.26 0.07 35.34
N ALA A 324 -0.63 1.22 35.18
CA ALA A 324 -0.95 2.23 34.20
C ALA A 324 -0.55 1.75 32.79
N GLY A 325 -1.25 2.23 31.76
CA GLY A 325 -0.87 2.06 30.35
C GLY A 325 -1.45 0.81 29.72
N GLY A 326 -2.68 0.91 29.21
CA GLY A 326 -3.36 -0.20 28.55
C GLY A 326 -4.58 0.30 27.77
N GLY A 327 -4.36 1.27 26.89
CA GLY A 327 -5.34 1.72 25.92
C GLY A 327 -4.72 1.62 24.54
N ILE A 328 -5.07 0.53 23.82
CA ILE A 328 -5.07 0.25 22.37
C ILE A 328 -5.01 -1.29 22.24
N ILE A 329 -5.98 -2.01 22.82
CA ILE A 329 -6.17 -3.46 22.54
C ILE A 329 -7.66 -3.80 22.28
N ALA A 330 -8.57 -2.83 22.29
CA ALA A 330 -10.01 -3.13 22.29
C ALA A 330 -10.81 -2.32 21.28
N VAL A 331 -10.50 -2.39 19.97
CA VAL A 331 -11.49 -2.00 18.91
C VAL A 331 -11.40 -2.84 17.61
N ILE A 332 -10.34 -3.58 17.31
CA ILE A 332 -10.16 -4.13 15.94
C ILE A 332 -10.52 -5.63 15.87
N ILE A 333 -11.79 -5.96 16.12
CA ILE A 333 -12.34 -7.32 15.94
C ILE A 333 -13.61 -7.24 15.10
N ALA A 334 -13.46 -7.03 13.79
CA ALA A 334 -14.46 -7.34 12.77
C ALA A 334 -13.90 -7.07 11.36
N ILE A 335 -12.82 -7.75 10.98
CA ILE A 335 -12.16 -7.54 9.69
C ILE A 335 -12.29 -8.80 8.83
N LEU A 336 -12.98 -8.65 7.69
CA LEU A 336 -13.20 -9.61 6.60
C LEU A 336 -14.35 -10.64 6.78
N LEU A 337 -15.51 -10.14 7.20
CA LEU A 337 -16.78 -10.87 7.06
C LEU A 337 -17.56 -10.44 5.80
N VAL A 338 -17.19 -11.01 4.66
CA VAL A 338 -18.21 -11.64 3.77
C VAL A 338 -17.97 -13.13 3.86
#